data_AF-A0A2P8E6J8-F1
#
_entry.id   AF-A0A2P8E6J8-F1
#
_cell.length_a   1.000
_cell.length_b   1.000
_cell.length_c   1.000
_cell.angle_alpha   90.00
_cell.angle_beta   90.00
_cell.angle_gamma   90.00
#
_symmetry.space_group_name_H-M   'P 1'
#
loop_
_entity.id
_entity.type
_entity.pdbx_description
1 polymer ?
#
loop_
_entity_poly.entity_id
_entity_poly.type
_entity_poly.pdbx_seq_one_letter_code
_entity_poly.pdbx_strand_id
1 'polypeptide(L)'
;MKLNKDQIDQLKKLISYKGYPEIDVQYEILDHVACKVEDLMSENPKLSVPDAFQKVHASFGIFGFSTLEESYKKMIEKRLWAYYWKELKQLLTSYRIIFPLGLLFIFFQSSALLEDSKAWILMMI
;
A
#
# COMPACT_ATOMS: atom_id res chain seq x y z
N MET A 1 -10.47 -23.54 -17.63
CA MET A 1 -11.47 -22.66 -18.30
C MET A 1 -11.18 -21.25 -17.86
N LYS A 2 -11.31 -20.23 -18.72
CA LYS A 2 -11.20 -18.83 -18.27
C LYS A 2 -12.58 -18.24 -18.01
N LEU A 3 -12.72 -17.48 -16.92
CA LEU A 3 -13.96 -16.78 -16.60
C LEU A 3 -14.19 -15.62 -17.57
N ASN A 4 -15.46 -15.40 -17.92
CA ASN A 4 -15.85 -14.23 -18.69
C ASN A 4 -15.95 -12.99 -17.78
N LYS A 5 -16.06 -11.79 -18.37
CA LYS A 5 -16.12 -10.53 -17.63
C LYS A 5 -17.33 -10.46 -16.68
N ASP A 6 -18.49 -10.96 -17.10
CA ASP A 6 -19.71 -10.94 -16.28
C ASP A 6 -19.57 -11.83 -15.03
N GLN A 7 -18.90 -12.98 -15.18
CA GLN A 7 -18.60 -13.90 -14.08
C GLN A 7 -17.59 -13.32 -13.11
N ILE A 8 -16.58 -12.60 -13.62
CA ILE A 8 -15.60 -11.88 -12.79
C ILE A 8 -16.30 -10.76 -12.01
N ASP A 9 -17.16 -9.98 -12.66
CA ASP A 9 -17.95 -8.94 -11.99
C ASP A 9 -18.91 -9.53 -10.94
N GLN A 10 -19.47 -10.70 -11.22
CA GLN A 10 -20.29 -11.43 -10.25
C GLN A 10 -19.46 -11.87 -9.04
N LEU A 11 -18.27 -12.43 -9.24
CA LEU A 11 -17.34 -12.78 -8.15
C LEU A 11 -16.95 -11.56 -7.33
N LYS A 12 -16.64 -10.44 -7.99
CA LYS A 12 -16.31 -9.18 -7.32
C LYS A 12 -17.45 -8.71 -6.41
N LYS A 13 -18.70 -8.76 -6.88
CA LYS A 13 -19.88 -8.43 -6.07
C LYS A 13 -20.05 -9.39 -4.88
N LEU A 14 -19.81 -10.68 -5.07
CA LEU A 14 -19.88 -11.67 -3.99
C LEU A 14 -18.81 -11.44 -2.93
N ILE A 15 -17.58 -11.12 -3.33
CA ILE A 15 -16.48 -10.78 -2.41
C ILE A 15 -16.82 -9.51 -1.63
N SER A 16 -17.32 -8.48 -2.30
CA SER A 16 -17.78 -7.25 -1.63
C SER A 16 -18.88 -7.53 -0.61
N TYR A 17 -19.86 -8.38 -0.96
CA TYR A 17 -20.96 -8.75 -0.07
C TYR A 17 -20.50 -9.55 1.15
N LYS A 18 -19.38 -10.28 1.04
CA LYS A 18 -18.78 -11.03 2.15
C LYS A 18 -18.04 -10.16 3.18
N GLY A 19 -17.95 -8.85 2.95
CA GLY A 19 -17.35 -7.91 3.91
C GLY A 19 -15.95 -7.43 3.55
N TYR A 20 -15.53 -7.57 2.28
CA TYR A 20 -14.25 -7.07 1.78
C TYR A 20 -14.47 -5.89 0.81
N PRO A 21 -14.80 -4.69 1.31
CA PRO A 21 -15.08 -3.51 0.50
C PRO A 21 -13.82 -2.80 -0.02
N GLU A 22 -12.65 -3.01 0.60
CA GLU A 22 -11.42 -2.34 0.21
C GLU A 22 -10.95 -2.82 -1.16
N ILE A 23 -10.84 -1.88 -2.10
CA ILE A 23 -10.58 -2.17 -3.52
C ILE A 23 -9.30 -2.99 -3.71
N ASP A 24 -8.21 -2.60 -3.05
CA ASP A 24 -6.91 -3.26 -3.21
C ASP A 24 -6.95 -4.71 -2.71
N VAL A 25 -7.51 -4.93 -1.52
CA VAL A 25 -7.67 -6.26 -0.94
C VAL A 25 -8.65 -7.10 -1.78
N GLN A 26 -9.73 -6.49 -2.24
CA GLN A 26 -10.74 -7.13 -3.07
C GLN A 26 -10.15 -7.63 -4.38
N TYR A 27 -9.28 -6.88 -5.04
CA TYR A 27 -8.63 -7.33 -6.28
C TYR A 27 -7.68 -8.50 -6.04
N GLU A 28 -6.91 -8.48 -4.95
CA GLU A 28 -6.02 -9.60 -4.59
C GLU A 28 -6.81 -10.87 -4.25
N ILE A 29 -7.90 -10.73 -3.48
CA ILE A 29 -8.81 -11.85 -3.19
C ILE A 29 -9.47 -12.34 -4.48
N LEU A 30 -9.93 -11.43 -5.35
CA LEU A 30 -10.56 -11.77 -6.62
C LEU A 30 -9.63 -12.56 -7.52
N ASP A 31 -8.37 -12.15 -7.67
CA ASP A 31 -7.38 -12.86 -8.49
C ASP A 31 -7.17 -14.29 -8.00
N HIS A 32 -7.00 -14.46 -6.68
CA HIS A 32 -6.81 -15.79 -6.10
C HIS A 32 -8.07 -16.67 -6.21
N VAL A 33 -9.24 -16.10 -5.92
CA VAL A 33 -10.53 -16.80 -5.98
C VAL A 33 -10.89 -17.15 -7.42
N ALA A 34 -10.65 -16.26 -8.38
CA ALA A 34 -10.90 -16.51 -9.80
C ALA A 34 -10.09 -17.72 -10.29
N CYS A 35 -8.78 -17.78 -9.97
CA CYS A 35 -7.95 -18.93 -10.32
C CYS A 35 -8.52 -20.25 -9.77
N LYS A 36 -8.91 -20.29 -8.48
CA LYS A 36 -9.49 -21.51 -7.88
C LYS A 36 -10.86 -21.88 -8.47
N VAL A 37 -11.68 -20.89 -8.79
CA VAL A 37 -12.98 -21.10 -9.44
C VAL A 37 -12.77 -21.66 -10.85
N GLU A 38 -11.81 -21.13 -11.60
CA GLU A 38 -11.42 -21.62 -12.93
C GLU A 38 -10.96 -23.08 -12.89
N ASP A 39 -10.18 -23.47 -11.88
CA ASP A 39 -9.75 -24.85 -11.66
C ASP A 39 -10.95 -25.76 -11.36
N LEU A 40 -11.80 -25.39 -10.41
CA LEU A 40 -13.00 -26.17 -10.06
C LEU A 40 -13.99 -26.32 -11.23
N MET A 41 -14.16 -25.29 -12.05
CA MET A 41 -15.01 -25.34 -13.23
C MET A 41 -14.37 -26.14 -14.37
N SER A 42 -13.04 -26.23 -14.41
CA SER A 42 -12.33 -27.11 -15.35
C SER A 42 -12.52 -28.57 -15.00
N GLU A 43 -12.50 -28.90 -13.70
CA GLU A 43 -12.76 -30.25 -13.20
C GLU A 43 -14.25 -30.63 -13.26
N ASN A 44 -15.16 -29.67 -13.03
CA ASN A 44 -16.60 -29.85 -13.09
C ASN A 44 -17.29 -28.78 -13.96
N PRO A 45 -17.40 -29.00 -15.28
CA PRO A 45 -17.99 -28.03 -16.22
C PRO A 45 -19.46 -27.71 -15.97
N LYS A 46 -20.17 -28.53 -15.18
CA LYS A 46 -21.58 -28.33 -14.81
C LYS A 46 -21.76 -27.41 -13.60
N LEU A 47 -20.67 -27.01 -12.94
CA LEU A 47 -20.72 -26.21 -11.73
C LEU A 47 -21.00 -24.74 -12.08
N SER A 48 -21.95 -24.11 -11.37
CA SER A 48 -22.21 -22.68 -11.53
C SER A 48 -21.13 -21.85 -10.82
N VAL A 49 -20.91 -20.60 -11.25
CA VAL A 49 -19.94 -19.68 -10.62
C VAL A 49 -20.26 -19.43 -9.13
N PRO A 50 -21.52 -19.19 -8.72
CA PRO A 50 -21.86 -19.06 -7.30
C PRO A 50 -21.52 -20.32 -6.48
N ASP A 51 -21.78 -21.50 -7.02
CA ASP A 51 -21.49 -22.77 -6.33
C ASP A 51 -19.98 -23.01 -6.23
N ALA A 52 -19.25 -22.71 -7.30
CA ALA A 52 -17.80 -22.74 -7.32
C ALA A 52 -17.22 -21.78 -6.28
N PHE A 53 -17.71 -20.54 -6.23
CA PHE A 53 -17.32 -19.56 -5.22
C PHE A 53 -17.59 -20.06 -3.80
N GLN A 54 -18.74 -20.67 -3.55
CA GLN A 54 -19.08 -21.19 -2.22
C GLN A 54 -18.15 -22.34 -1.81
N LYS A 55 -17.79 -23.24 -2.73
CA LYS A 55 -16.79 -24.28 -2.49
C LYS A 55 -15.40 -23.71 -2.22
N VAL A 56 -14.97 -22.72 -3.01
CA VAL A 56 -13.70 -22.03 -2.79
C VAL A 56 -13.69 -21.35 -1.43
N HIS A 57 -14.72 -20.58 -1.10
CA HIS A 57 -14.86 -19.93 0.21
C HIS A 57 -14.83 -20.94 1.36
N ALA A 58 -15.52 -22.08 1.23
CA ALA A 58 -15.49 -23.15 2.22
C ALA A 58 -14.09 -23.78 2.37
N SER A 59 -13.30 -23.85 1.30
CA SER A 59 -11.92 -24.35 1.34
C SER A 59 -10.97 -23.48 2.18
N PHE A 60 -11.33 -22.21 2.43
CA PHE A 60 -10.58 -21.32 3.32
C PHE A 60 -10.98 -21.45 4.81
N GLY A 61 -11.97 -22.30 5.12
CA GLY A 61 -12.38 -22.59 6.49
C GLY A 61 -13.31 -21.53 7.10
N ILE A 62 -13.47 -21.61 8.44
CA ILE A 62 -14.43 -20.79 9.22
C ILE A 62 -14.15 -19.29 9.09
N PHE A 63 -12.87 -18.93 8.93
CA PHE A 63 -12.42 -17.55 8.84
C PHE A 63 -12.53 -16.97 7.42
N GLY A 64 -12.88 -17.78 6.40
CA GLY A 64 -13.05 -17.30 5.03
C GLY A 64 -11.80 -16.59 4.50
N PHE A 65 -11.96 -15.39 3.94
CA PHE A 65 -10.84 -14.62 3.39
C PHE A 65 -10.18 -13.66 4.41
N SER A 66 -10.52 -13.71 5.71
CA SER A 66 -9.97 -12.74 6.67
C SER A 66 -8.46 -12.90 6.87
N THR A 67 -7.95 -14.13 6.83
CA THR A 67 -6.50 -14.41 6.93
C THR A 67 -5.75 -13.89 5.70
N LEU A 68 -6.37 -14.00 4.52
CA LEU A 68 -5.86 -13.43 3.28
C LEU A 68 -5.86 -11.90 3.37
N GLU A 69 -6.98 -11.31 3.76
CA GLU A 69 -7.12 -9.86 3.96
C GLU A 69 -6.03 -9.31 4.88
N GLU A 70 -5.82 -9.93 6.03
CA GLU A 70 -4.80 -9.48 6.99
C GLU A 70 -3.38 -9.57 6.37
N SER A 71 -3.09 -10.64 5.63
CA SER A 71 -1.81 -10.81 4.96
C SER A 71 -1.57 -9.74 3.90
N TYR A 72 -2.60 -9.41 3.11
CA TYR A 72 -2.53 -8.38 2.07
C TYR A 72 -2.45 -6.99 2.69
N LYS A 73 -3.27 -6.68 3.69
CA LYS A 73 -3.20 -5.41 4.44
C LYS A 73 -1.81 -5.19 5.01
N LYS A 74 -1.21 -6.21 5.64
CA LYS A 74 0.15 -6.13 6.20
C LYS A 74 1.23 -5.94 5.12
N MET A 75 1.08 -6.61 3.98
CA MET A 75 1.99 -6.44 2.84
C MET A 75 1.91 -5.03 2.26
N ILE A 76 0.69 -4.52 2.05
CA ILE A 76 0.42 -3.17 1.53
C ILE A 76 0.97 -2.13 2.49
N GLU A 77 0.68 -2.26 3.79
CA GLU A 77 1.19 -1.39 4.84
C GLU A 77 2.71 -1.35 4.84
N LYS A 78 3.39 -2.50 4.80
CA LYS A 78 4.86 -2.58 4.75
C LYS A 78 5.42 -1.84 3.53
N ARG A 79 4.78 -1.99 2.37
CA ARG A 79 5.18 -1.32 1.12
C ARG A 79 4.99 0.19 1.22
N LEU A 80 3.85 0.64 1.73
CA LEU A 80 3.55 2.06 1.98
C LEU A 80 4.56 2.68 2.94
N TRP A 81 4.88 2.02 4.04
CA TRP A 81 5.89 2.48 4.99
C TRP A 81 7.27 2.60 4.35
N ALA A 82 7.66 1.62 3.52
CA ALA A 82 8.93 1.69 2.80
C ALA A 82 8.99 2.91 1.87
N TYR A 83 7.92 3.19 1.13
CA TYR A 83 7.83 4.38 0.29
C TYR A 83 7.83 5.67 1.10
N TYR A 84 7.04 5.73 2.17
CA TYR A 84 6.99 6.87 3.07
C TYR A 84 8.37 7.22 3.62
N TRP A 85 9.11 6.24 4.14
CA TRP A 85 10.46 6.47 4.65
C TRP A 85 11.46 6.86 3.56
N LYS A 86 11.31 6.32 2.35
CA LYS A 86 12.15 6.70 1.21
C LYS A 86 11.92 8.16 0.84
N GLU A 87 10.67 8.56 0.64
CA GLU A 87 10.30 9.93 0.29
C GLU A 87 10.66 10.91 1.42
N LEU A 88 10.43 10.55 2.67
CA LEU A 88 10.80 11.37 3.83
C LEU A 88 12.31 11.60 3.89
N LYS A 89 13.12 10.55 3.69
CA LYS A 89 14.58 10.69 3.62
C LYS A 89 14.99 11.55 2.43
N GLN A 90 14.38 11.37 1.27
CA GLN A 90 14.66 12.19 0.09
C GLN A 90 14.31 13.66 0.29
N LEU A 91 13.21 13.96 0.97
CA LEU A 91 12.81 15.33 1.33
C LEU A 91 13.81 15.94 2.31
N LEU A 92 14.12 15.25 3.42
CA LEU A 92 15.06 15.75 4.44
C LEU A 92 16.49 15.89 3.91
N THR A 93 16.91 14.99 3.02
CA THR A 93 18.23 15.04 2.37
C THR A 93 18.24 15.90 1.10
N SER A 94 17.12 16.54 0.76
CA SER A 94 17.07 17.44 -0.39
C SER A 94 17.98 18.64 -0.17
N TYR A 95 18.75 18.99 -1.19
CA TYR A 95 19.60 20.19 -1.19
C TYR A 95 18.81 21.46 -0.83
N ARG A 96 17.52 21.49 -1.16
CA ARG A 96 16.60 22.59 -0.84
C ARG A 96 16.38 22.79 0.66
N ILE A 97 16.56 21.76 1.48
CA ILE A 97 16.39 21.82 2.95
C ILE A 97 17.75 21.88 3.64
N ILE A 98 18.72 21.06 3.21
CA ILE A 98 20.06 21.04 3.80
C ILE A 98 20.75 22.39 3.64
N PHE A 99 20.67 23.02 2.47
CA PHE A 99 21.37 24.27 2.20
C PHE A 99 20.92 25.44 3.10
N PRO A 100 19.62 25.77 3.22
CA PRO A 100 19.19 26.84 4.12
C PRO A 100 19.41 26.50 5.61
N LEU A 101 19.27 25.23 6.02
CA LEU A 101 19.59 24.82 7.39
C LEU A 101 21.08 24.97 7.70
N GLY A 102 21.95 24.58 6.77
CA GLY A 102 23.39 24.76 6.88
C GLY A 102 23.78 26.23 6.95
N LEU A 103 23.17 27.08 6.11
CA LEU A 103 23.37 28.53 6.15
C LEU A 103 22.94 29.13 7.49
N LEU A 104 21.76 28.77 8.00
CA LEU A 104 21.28 29.21 9.31
C LEU A 104 22.20 28.75 10.43
N PHE A 105 22.69 27.50 10.37
CA PHE A 105 23.59 26.96 11.37
C PHE A 105 24.95 27.67 11.36
N ILE A 106 25.53 27.92 10.19
CA ILE A 106 26.77 28.68 10.05
C ILE A 106 26.57 30.12 10.55
N PHE A 107 25.45 30.74 10.19
CA PHE A 107 25.09 32.09 10.65
C PHE A 107 24.98 32.15 12.17
N PHE A 108 24.25 31.21 12.78
CA PHE A 108 24.15 31.09 14.24
C PHE A 108 25.50 30.78 14.90
N GLN A 109 26.35 29.98 14.27
CA GLN A 109 27.64 29.69 14.90
C GLN A 109 28.62 30.87 14.78
N SER A 110 28.57 31.61 13.68
CA SER A 110 29.28 32.89 13.55
C SER A 110 28.78 33.92 14.57
N SER A 111 27.48 33.87 14.91
CA SER A 111 26.87 34.74 15.93
C SER A 111 27.42 34.54 17.32
N ALA A 112 27.54 33.28 17.71
CA ALA A 112 28.01 32.91 19.02
C ALA A 112 29.52 33.11 19.18
N LEU A 113 30.30 32.96 18.10
CA LEU A 113 31.76 33.16 18.09
C LEU A 113 32.17 34.63 18.04
N LEU A 114 31.42 35.45 17.30
CA LEU A 114 31.63 36.89 17.20
C LEU A 114 30.67 37.59 18.17
N GLU A 115 31.00 37.57 19.46
CA GLU A 115 30.31 38.34 20.52
C GLU A 115 30.29 39.86 20.23
N ASP A 116 31.15 40.32 19.32
CA ASP A 116 31.29 41.72 18.95
C ASP A 116 30.27 42.13 17.87
N SER A 117 29.23 42.86 18.31
CA SER A 117 28.13 43.38 17.47
C SER A 117 28.58 44.16 16.23
N LYS A 118 29.83 44.68 16.19
CA LYS A 118 30.36 45.45 15.06
C LYS A 118 30.87 44.59 13.90
N ALA A 119 31.36 43.37 14.18
CA ALA A 119 31.84 42.45 13.14
C ALA A 119 30.70 41.98 12.21
N TRP A 120 29.50 41.90 12.76
CA TRP A 120 28.28 41.54 12.07
C TRP A 120 27.82 42.54 11.02
N ILE A 121 27.90 43.83 11.33
CA ILE A 121 27.54 44.91 10.42
C ILE A 121 28.50 44.92 9.22
N LEU A 122 29.76 44.54 9.44
CA LEU A 122 30.79 44.50 8.40
C LEU A 122 30.69 43.27 7.47
N MET A 123 30.01 42.19 7.89
CA MET A 123 29.72 41.02 7.04
C MET A 123 28.47 41.18 6.15
N MET A 124 27.60 42.14 6.49
CA MET A 124 26.35 42.43 5.76
C MET A 124 26.48 43.55 4.72
N ILE A 125 27.57 44.32 4.75
CA ILE A 125 27.96 45.33 3.74
C ILE A 125 28.89 44.66 2.72
#